data_AF-A0A9X7Z7Q7-F1
#
_entry.id   AF-A0A9X7Z7Q7-F1
#
_cell.length_a   1.000
_cell.length_b   1.000
_cell.length_c   1.000
_cell.angle_alpha   90.00
_cell.angle_beta   90.00
_cell.angle_gamma   90.00
#
_symmetry.space_group_name_H-M   'P 1'
#
loop_
_entity.id
_entity.type
_entity.pdbx_description
1 polymer ?
#
loop_
_entity_poly.entity_id
_entity_poly.type
_entity_poly.pdbx_seq_one_letter_code
_entity_poly.pdbx_strand_id
1 'polypeptide(L)'
;MKTARMGTNARVCTMIENYQPSKLEWRILHCYRRRNIQSPSEIDIESFAKEAGIWVHHEPVESTHFAMIDDMYTIIVDNRLPHSQQRVELAHEFGHVLLHTGDQEVMCPDERKRQERQANYFAMYALAPTYLIAQHMVEDCSWQSQVVHLAEAFNVPLPFMDARLMLLTQDVYGLSAWTGHSGDMIRECTEDYDYSYRHPLDETLEYVIYNGEILGLRKRKSVWPL
;
A
#
# COMPACT_ATOMS: atom_id res chain seq x y z
N MET A 1 22.84 -26.60 35.32
CA MET A 1 21.39 -26.39 35.44
C MET A 1 21.01 -25.20 34.56
N LYS A 2 20.18 -25.49 33.54
CA LYS A 2 19.44 -24.62 32.60
C LYS A 2 19.86 -23.15 32.48
N THR A 3 20.61 -22.84 31.41
CA THR A 3 20.58 -21.52 30.76
C THR A 3 19.21 -21.34 30.11
N ALA A 4 18.47 -20.32 30.54
CA ALA A 4 17.21 -19.94 29.92
C ALA A 4 17.52 -19.33 28.55
N ARG A 5 17.02 -19.95 27.48
CA ARG A 5 16.87 -19.29 26.17
C ARG A 5 15.93 -18.11 26.36
N MET A 6 16.44 -16.88 26.30
CA MET A 6 15.61 -15.70 26.03
C MET A 6 15.01 -15.91 24.63
N GLY A 7 13.71 -16.16 24.57
CA GLY A 7 13.01 -16.41 23.32
C GLY A 7 12.84 -15.13 22.51
N THR A 8 13.27 -15.17 21.25
CA THR A 8 12.59 -14.82 19.98
C THR A 8 11.51 -13.71 19.88
N ASN A 9 11.12 -13.04 20.96
CA ASN A 9 10.08 -12.01 20.99
C ASN A 9 10.63 -10.60 21.29
N ALA A 10 11.93 -10.48 21.57
CA ALA A 10 12.48 -9.27 22.17
C ALA A 10 12.68 -8.11 21.17
N ARG A 11 13.02 -8.37 19.90
CA ARG A 11 13.28 -7.28 18.93
C ARG A 11 12.03 -6.79 18.20
N VAL A 12 11.09 -7.70 17.89
CA VAL A 12 9.76 -7.32 17.39
C VAL A 12 9.00 -6.49 18.43
N CYS A 13 9.15 -6.80 19.73
CA CYS A 13 8.61 -5.96 20.81
C CYS A 13 9.18 -4.53 20.76
N THR A 14 10.49 -4.35 20.55
CA THR A 14 11.11 -3.02 20.59
C THR A 14 10.66 -2.06 19.46
N MET A 15 10.25 -2.56 18.28
CA MET A 15 9.71 -1.69 17.22
C MET A 15 8.30 -1.16 17.54
N ILE A 16 7.49 -1.90 18.30
CA ILE A 16 6.11 -1.51 18.62
C ILE A 16 6.01 -0.75 19.94
N GLU A 17 6.97 -0.91 20.85
CA GLU A 17 6.93 -0.36 22.22
C GLU A 17 6.65 1.16 22.28
N ASN A 18 7.11 1.93 21.28
CA ASN A 18 6.87 3.38 21.18
C ASN A 18 6.03 3.80 19.96
N TYR A 19 5.55 2.84 19.18
CA TYR A 19 4.80 3.11 17.96
C TYR A 19 3.41 3.66 18.28
N GLN A 20 3.06 4.81 17.69
CA GLN A 20 1.75 5.44 17.84
C GLN A 20 1.06 5.51 16.47
N PRO A 21 0.01 4.70 16.22
CA PRO A 21 -0.66 4.71 14.93
C PRO A 21 -1.34 6.05 14.69
N SER A 22 -1.31 6.50 13.44
CA SER A 22 -2.15 7.62 13.00
C SER A 22 -3.64 7.31 13.25
N LYS A 23 -4.49 8.34 13.28
CA LYS A 23 -5.96 8.13 13.44
C LYS A 23 -6.54 7.23 12.35
N LEU A 24 -6.05 7.35 11.12
CA LEU A 24 -6.47 6.50 10.00
C LEU A 24 -6.09 5.05 10.26
N GLU A 25 -4.82 4.81 10.56
CA GLU A 25 -4.31 3.48 10.83
C GLU A 25 -5.00 2.84 12.02
N TRP A 26 -5.16 3.58 13.13
CA TRP A 26 -5.85 3.08 14.32
C TRP A 26 -7.26 2.56 13.99
N ARG A 27 -8.02 3.25 13.14
CA ARG A 27 -9.37 2.81 12.72
C ARG A 27 -9.31 1.49 11.96
N ILE A 28 -8.35 1.34 11.05
CA ILE A 28 -8.15 0.12 10.27
C ILE A 28 -7.73 -1.03 11.19
N LEU A 29 -6.72 -0.83 12.04
CA LEU A 29 -6.24 -1.84 12.98
C LEU A 29 -7.33 -2.28 13.96
N HIS A 30 -8.13 -1.34 14.46
CA HIS A 30 -9.26 -1.65 15.34
C HIS A 30 -10.34 -2.46 14.61
N CYS A 31 -10.65 -2.12 13.37
CA CYS A 31 -11.57 -2.86 12.51
C CYS A 31 -11.11 -4.32 12.31
N TYR A 32 -9.82 -4.52 12.03
CA TYR A 32 -9.24 -5.84 11.78
C TYR A 32 -9.19 -6.71 13.05
N ARG A 33 -8.84 -6.11 14.19
CA ARG A 33 -8.88 -6.80 15.50
C ARG A 33 -10.28 -7.27 15.86
N ARG A 34 -11.32 -6.46 15.59
CA ARG A 34 -12.72 -6.87 15.81
C ARG A 34 -13.17 -8.02 14.91
N ARG A 35 -12.59 -8.13 13.72
CA ARG A 35 -12.77 -9.25 12.79
C ARG A 35 -11.87 -10.44 13.07
N ASN A 36 -11.01 -10.35 14.10
CA ASN A 36 -10.04 -11.37 14.47
C ASN A 36 -9.13 -11.81 13.30
N ILE A 37 -8.67 -10.86 12.50
CA ILE A 37 -7.70 -11.12 11.43
C ILE A 37 -6.33 -11.38 12.07
N GLN A 38 -5.79 -12.58 11.85
CA GLN A 38 -4.53 -13.06 12.45
C GLN A 38 -3.45 -13.35 11.40
N SER A 39 -3.78 -13.34 10.10
CA SER A 39 -2.81 -13.56 9.03
C SER A 39 -3.02 -12.64 7.83
N PRO A 40 -1.97 -12.32 7.04
CA PRO A 40 -2.09 -11.50 5.83
C PRO A 40 -3.06 -12.07 4.79
N SER A 41 -3.12 -13.39 4.67
CA SER A 41 -4.00 -14.09 3.73
C SER A 41 -5.50 -13.92 4.02
N GLU A 42 -5.87 -13.56 5.25
CA GLU A 42 -7.26 -13.28 5.64
C GLU A 42 -7.72 -11.87 5.24
N ILE A 43 -6.79 -11.03 4.75
CA ILE A 43 -7.13 -9.70 4.26
C ILE A 43 -7.74 -9.83 2.86
N ASP A 44 -9.07 -9.69 2.83
CA ASP A 44 -9.90 -9.69 1.64
C ASP A 44 -10.66 -8.36 1.53
N ILE A 45 -10.06 -7.42 0.82
CA ILE A 45 -10.63 -6.09 0.58
C ILE A 45 -11.91 -6.16 -0.25
N GLU A 46 -12.01 -7.13 -1.17
CA GLU A 46 -13.20 -7.28 -2.01
C GLU A 46 -14.41 -7.69 -1.16
N SER A 47 -14.21 -8.63 -0.24
CA SER A 47 -15.24 -8.99 0.75
C SER A 47 -15.63 -7.78 1.62
N PHE A 48 -14.67 -6.96 2.06
CA PHE A 48 -14.98 -5.75 2.84
C PHE A 48 -15.74 -4.69 2.03
N ALA A 49 -15.41 -4.51 0.75
CA ALA A 49 -16.13 -3.62 -0.15
C ALA A 49 -17.58 -4.09 -0.33
N LYS A 50 -17.78 -5.39 -0.54
CA LYS A 50 -19.11 -5.99 -0.65
C LYS A 50 -19.94 -5.83 0.63
N GLU A 51 -19.34 -6.03 1.81
CA GLU A 51 -20.00 -5.77 3.10
C GLU A 51 -20.43 -4.30 3.24
N ALA A 52 -19.66 -3.37 2.67
CA ALA A 52 -19.97 -1.95 2.63
C ALA A 52 -20.99 -1.56 1.56
N GLY A 53 -21.53 -2.53 0.79
CA GLY A 53 -22.47 -2.27 -0.30
C GLY A 53 -21.84 -1.72 -1.58
N ILE A 54 -20.50 -1.84 -1.71
CA ILE A 54 -19.74 -1.38 -2.87
C ILE A 54 -19.56 -2.54 -3.83
N TRP A 55 -19.80 -2.30 -5.11
CA TRP A 55 -19.64 -3.32 -6.15
C TRP A 55 -18.24 -3.24 -6.73
N VAL A 56 -17.60 -4.39 -6.91
CA VAL A 56 -16.26 -4.49 -7.49
C VAL A 56 -16.35 -5.23 -8.82
N HIS A 57 -15.81 -4.63 -9.88
CA HIS A 57 -15.70 -5.24 -11.19
C HIS A 57 -14.23 -5.31 -11.62
N HIS A 58 -13.88 -6.37 -12.33
CA HIS A 58 -12.54 -6.59 -12.86
C HIS A 58 -12.60 -6.48 -14.38
N GLU A 59 -12.15 -5.35 -14.93
CA GLU A 59 -12.30 -5.01 -16.35
C GLU A 59 -10.96 -4.59 -16.96
N PRO A 60 -10.76 -4.72 -18.29
CA PRO A 60 -9.50 -4.37 -18.94
C PRO A 60 -9.35 -2.86 -19.20
N VAL A 61 -9.64 -2.05 -18.17
CA VAL A 61 -9.56 -0.58 -18.17
C VAL A 61 -8.83 -0.11 -16.92
N GLU A 62 -8.33 1.12 -16.90
CA GLU A 62 -7.65 1.67 -15.73
C GLU A 62 -8.55 1.61 -14.49
N SER A 63 -7.97 1.19 -13.36
CA SER A 63 -8.69 1.11 -12.09
C SER A 63 -9.27 2.47 -11.71
N THR A 64 -10.49 2.48 -11.21
CA THR A 64 -11.20 3.72 -10.86
C THR A 64 -12.39 3.40 -9.95
N HIS A 65 -13.01 4.44 -9.40
CA HIS A 65 -14.26 4.35 -8.67
C HIS A 65 -15.23 5.44 -9.16
N PHE A 66 -16.53 5.17 -9.03
CA PHE A 66 -17.56 6.18 -9.29
C PHE A 66 -18.80 5.92 -8.43
N ALA A 67 -19.52 7.00 -8.16
CA ALA A 67 -20.83 6.95 -7.53
C ALA A 67 -21.92 6.73 -8.60
N MET A 68 -22.82 5.81 -8.32
CA MET A 68 -24.02 5.52 -9.11
C MET A 68 -25.23 6.25 -8.51
N ILE A 69 -26.39 6.08 -9.15
CA ILE A 69 -27.68 6.57 -8.62
C ILE A 69 -27.94 5.90 -7.25
N ASP A 70 -28.57 6.63 -6.33
CA ASP A 70 -28.95 6.19 -4.98
C ASP A 70 -27.77 5.87 -4.02
N ASP A 71 -26.69 6.66 -4.07
CA ASP A 71 -25.52 6.55 -3.18
C ASP A 71 -24.82 5.17 -3.23
N MET A 72 -25.01 4.42 -4.32
CA MET A 72 -24.34 3.15 -4.54
C MET A 72 -22.97 3.41 -5.17
N TYR A 73 -21.92 2.77 -4.67
CA TYR A 73 -20.56 2.95 -5.20
C TYR A 73 -20.10 1.71 -5.98
N THR A 74 -19.35 1.98 -7.04
CA THR A 74 -18.71 0.94 -7.84
C THR A 74 -17.22 1.21 -7.96
N ILE A 75 -16.42 0.16 -7.81
CA ILE A 75 -14.98 0.13 -8.07
C ILE A 75 -14.75 -0.75 -9.30
N ILE A 76 -13.93 -0.27 -10.22
CA ILE A 76 -13.35 -1.04 -11.31
C ILE A 76 -11.88 -1.25 -11.02
N VAL A 77 -11.41 -2.49 -11.16
CA VAL A 77 -10.01 -2.89 -11.02
C VAL A 77 -9.49 -3.36 -12.37
N ASP A 78 -8.33 -2.86 -12.79
CA ASP A 78 -7.71 -3.27 -14.05
C ASP A 78 -7.27 -4.73 -14.01
N ASN A 79 -8.01 -5.60 -14.69
CA ASN A 79 -7.79 -7.04 -14.67
C ASN A 79 -6.58 -7.50 -15.52
N ARG A 80 -5.93 -6.58 -16.24
CA ARG A 80 -4.71 -6.85 -17.02
C ARG A 80 -3.46 -6.83 -16.14
N LEU A 81 -3.55 -6.23 -14.96
CA LEU A 81 -2.43 -6.14 -14.01
C LEU A 81 -2.20 -7.47 -13.27
N PRO A 82 -0.99 -7.72 -12.76
CA PRO A 82 -0.76 -8.86 -11.86
C PRO A 82 -1.67 -8.81 -10.63
N HIS A 83 -2.04 -9.97 -10.10
CA HIS A 83 -3.01 -10.05 -8.99
C HIS A 83 -2.58 -9.25 -7.74
N SER A 84 -1.29 -9.26 -7.38
CA SER A 84 -0.77 -8.46 -6.27
C SER A 84 -0.96 -6.96 -6.50
N GLN A 85 -0.85 -6.51 -7.76
CA GLN A 85 -1.12 -5.13 -8.14
C GLN A 85 -2.62 -4.81 -8.07
N GLN A 86 -3.48 -5.70 -8.57
CA GLN A 86 -4.93 -5.55 -8.47
C GLN A 86 -5.39 -5.38 -7.02
N ARG A 87 -4.79 -6.11 -6.06
CA ARG A 87 -5.06 -5.94 -4.63
C ARG A 87 -4.76 -4.51 -4.14
N VAL A 88 -3.66 -3.94 -4.59
CA VAL A 88 -3.25 -2.57 -4.23
C VAL A 88 -4.20 -1.53 -4.84
N GLU A 89 -4.52 -1.67 -6.12
CA GLU A 89 -5.48 -0.78 -6.80
C GLU A 89 -6.86 -0.83 -6.12
N LEU A 90 -7.38 -2.04 -5.85
CA LEU A 90 -8.64 -2.20 -5.15
C LEU A 90 -8.63 -1.53 -3.76
N ALA A 91 -7.56 -1.73 -2.99
CA ALA A 91 -7.44 -1.10 -1.67
C ALA A 91 -7.36 0.42 -1.75
N HIS A 92 -6.70 0.96 -2.78
CA HIS A 92 -6.62 2.39 -3.04
C HIS A 92 -7.99 2.97 -3.37
N GLU A 93 -8.71 2.40 -4.34
CA GLU A 93 -10.06 2.84 -4.72
C GLU A 93 -11.07 2.68 -3.57
N PHE A 94 -10.97 1.60 -2.79
CA PHE A 94 -11.79 1.43 -1.60
C PHE A 94 -11.49 2.50 -0.54
N GLY A 95 -10.23 2.88 -0.40
CA GLY A 95 -9.82 4.02 0.42
C GLY A 95 -10.44 5.33 -0.02
N HIS A 96 -10.52 5.58 -1.34
CA HIS A 96 -11.21 6.76 -1.87
C HIS A 96 -12.68 6.79 -1.48
N VAL A 97 -13.40 5.70 -1.75
CA VAL A 97 -14.84 5.60 -1.43
C VAL A 97 -15.11 5.80 0.08
N LEU A 98 -14.25 5.26 0.95
CA LEU A 98 -14.48 5.35 2.40
C LEU A 98 -14.06 6.68 3.04
N LEU A 99 -13.05 7.36 2.48
CA LEU A 99 -12.46 8.54 3.11
C LEU A 99 -12.99 9.84 2.55
N HIS A 100 -13.44 9.85 1.29
CA HIS A 100 -13.71 11.07 0.55
C HIS A 100 -15.13 11.07 -0.01
N THR A 101 -15.72 12.26 -0.06
CA THR A 101 -16.97 12.55 -0.77
C THR A 101 -16.72 13.80 -1.61
N GLY A 102 -17.14 13.79 -2.88
CA GLY A 102 -16.96 14.91 -3.80
C GLY A 102 -16.37 14.51 -5.15
N ASP A 103 -16.60 15.36 -6.14
CA ASP A 103 -16.12 15.17 -7.51
C ASP A 103 -14.66 15.69 -7.63
N GLN A 104 -13.72 14.78 -7.87
CA GLN A 104 -12.31 15.12 -8.03
C GLN A 104 -12.04 15.96 -9.30
N GLU A 105 -12.94 15.99 -10.29
CA GLU A 105 -12.76 16.78 -11.51
C GLU A 105 -12.91 18.28 -11.26
N VAL A 106 -13.65 18.68 -10.22
CA VAL A 106 -13.94 20.08 -9.88
C VAL A 106 -13.13 20.57 -8.67
N MET A 107 -12.33 19.69 -8.07
CA MET A 107 -11.55 19.93 -6.86
C MET A 107 -10.23 20.65 -7.16
N CYS A 108 -9.76 21.50 -6.24
CA CYS A 108 -8.47 22.17 -6.44
C CYS A 108 -7.31 21.15 -6.42
N PRO A 109 -6.21 21.40 -7.16
CA PRO A 109 -5.12 20.44 -7.29
C PRO A 109 -4.55 19.97 -5.94
N ASP A 110 -4.40 20.86 -4.96
CA ASP A 110 -3.82 20.51 -3.66
C ASP A 110 -4.71 19.57 -2.83
N GLU A 111 -6.03 19.73 -2.92
CA GLU A 111 -6.98 18.85 -2.27
C GLU A 111 -7.01 17.47 -2.92
N ARG A 112 -6.96 17.38 -4.25
CA ARG A 112 -6.83 16.10 -4.96
C ARG A 112 -5.58 15.35 -4.52
N LYS A 113 -4.43 16.01 -4.52
CA LYS A 113 -3.15 15.42 -4.06
C LYS A 113 -3.22 14.92 -2.63
N ARG A 114 -3.93 15.65 -1.76
CA ARG A 114 -4.16 15.21 -0.38
C ARG A 114 -5.04 13.96 -0.33
N GLN A 115 -6.11 13.89 -1.13
CA GLN A 115 -6.98 12.71 -1.19
C GLN A 115 -6.23 11.46 -1.68
N GLU A 116 -5.45 11.59 -2.76
CA GLU A 116 -4.58 10.53 -3.29
C GLU A 116 -3.63 9.99 -2.23
N ARG A 117 -2.94 10.88 -1.51
CA ARG A 117 -2.05 10.47 -0.41
C ARG A 117 -2.82 9.73 0.69
N GLN A 118 -4.01 10.19 1.05
CA GLN A 118 -4.83 9.52 2.06
C GLN A 118 -5.31 8.13 1.61
N ALA A 119 -5.68 7.96 0.34
CA ALA A 119 -6.06 6.68 -0.25
C ALA A 119 -4.87 5.71 -0.29
N ASN A 120 -3.67 6.19 -0.63
CA ASN A 120 -2.46 5.38 -0.57
C ASN A 120 -2.10 4.93 0.84
N TYR A 121 -2.17 5.83 1.82
CA TYR A 121 -1.98 5.46 3.23
C TYR A 121 -3.01 4.43 3.67
N PHE A 122 -4.27 4.59 3.26
CA PHE A 122 -5.30 3.60 3.52
C PHE A 122 -4.91 2.23 2.95
N ALA A 123 -4.53 2.16 1.67
CA ALA A 123 -4.11 0.91 1.03
C ALA A 123 -2.94 0.25 1.77
N MET A 124 -1.92 1.02 2.14
CA MET A 124 -0.77 0.57 2.94
C MET A 124 -1.18 -0.05 4.27
N TYR A 125 -2.00 0.65 5.05
CA TYR A 125 -2.43 0.16 6.36
C TYR A 125 -3.41 -1.01 6.26
N ALA A 126 -4.26 -1.02 5.23
CA ALA A 126 -5.26 -2.06 5.02
C ALA A 126 -4.63 -3.36 4.52
N LEU A 127 -3.70 -3.30 3.56
CA LEU A 127 -3.06 -4.49 3.00
C LEU A 127 -1.88 -4.97 3.83
N ALA A 128 -1.17 -4.09 4.53
CA ALA A 128 -0.05 -4.45 5.40
C ALA A 128 -0.17 -3.78 6.79
N PRO A 129 -1.09 -4.28 7.64
CA PRO A 129 -1.29 -3.79 9.01
C PRO A 129 -0.03 -3.95 9.86
N THR A 130 0.30 -2.94 10.66
CA THR A 130 1.54 -2.92 11.48
C THR A 130 1.70 -4.17 12.36
N TYR A 131 0.62 -4.64 13.01
CA TYR A 131 0.72 -5.81 13.88
C TYR A 131 1.01 -7.11 13.11
N LEU A 132 0.50 -7.25 11.88
CA LEU A 132 0.80 -8.41 11.04
C LEU A 132 2.22 -8.30 10.50
N ILE A 133 2.67 -7.11 10.09
CA ILE A 133 4.05 -6.90 9.65
C ILE A 133 4.99 -7.38 10.76
N ALA A 134 4.80 -6.87 11.98
CA ALA A 134 5.62 -7.23 13.12
C ALA A 134 5.67 -8.74 13.39
N GLN A 135 4.55 -9.44 13.26
CA GLN A 135 4.49 -10.90 13.42
C GLN A 135 5.23 -11.69 12.34
N HIS A 136 5.41 -11.10 11.15
CA HIS A 136 6.05 -11.74 9.99
C HIS A 136 7.45 -11.19 9.71
N MET A 137 7.98 -10.30 10.55
CA MET A 137 9.36 -9.84 10.41
C MET A 137 10.35 -10.95 10.72
N VAL A 138 11.47 -10.96 10.00
CA VAL A 138 12.54 -11.94 10.13
C VAL A 138 13.74 -11.25 10.77
N GLU A 139 14.16 -11.75 11.94
CA GLU A 139 15.34 -11.23 12.61
C GLU A 139 16.62 -11.54 11.80
N ASP A 140 17.61 -10.65 11.90
CA ASP A 140 18.95 -10.81 11.31
C ASP A 140 18.98 -11.03 9.78
N CYS A 141 18.05 -10.43 9.04
CA CYS A 141 18.08 -10.38 7.57
C CYS A 141 18.38 -8.97 7.02
N SER A 142 18.74 -8.87 5.73
CA SER A 142 18.90 -7.58 5.05
C SER A 142 17.54 -6.93 4.81
N TRP A 143 17.53 -5.61 4.61
CA TRP A 143 16.30 -4.87 4.25
C TRP A 143 15.63 -5.45 3.01
N GLN A 144 16.41 -5.72 1.96
CA GLN A 144 15.89 -6.28 0.70
C GLN A 144 15.26 -7.66 0.92
N SER A 145 15.91 -8.53 1.71
CA SER A 145 15.33 -9.84 2.05
C SER A 145 14.05 -9.69 2.88
N GLN A 146 13.99 -8.70 3.78
CA GLN A 146 12.79 -8.41 4.56
C GLN A 146 11.63 -7.95 3.68
N VAL A 147 11.89 -7.05 2.73
CA VAL A 147 10.90 -6.56 1.75
C VAL A 147 10.38 -7.70 0.89
N VAL A 148 11.26 -8.54 0.34
CA VAL A 148 10.86 -9.69 -0.48
C VAL A 148 9.98 -10.65 0.32
N HIS A 149 10.44 -11.04 1.51
CA HIS A 149 9.70 -11.95 2.37
C HIS A 149 8.30 -11.43 2.71
N LEU A 150 8.18 -10.15 3.07
CA LEU A 150 6.89 -9.56 3.43
C LEU A 150 6.02 -9.31 2.20
N ALA A 151 6.57 -8.87 1.07
CA ALA A 151 5.79 -8.68 -0.15
C ALA A 151 5.11 -9.98 -0.58
N GLU A 152 5.85 -11.10 -0.53
CA GLU A 152 5.31 -12.44 -0.75
C GLU A 152 4.23 -12.80 0.26
N ALA A 153 4.51 -12.65 1.57
CA ALA A 153 3.58 -13.01 2.64
C ALA A 153 2.25 -12.21 2.57
N PHE A 154 2.30 -10.94 2.18
CA PHE A 154 1.14 -10.05 2.09
C PHE A 154 0.50 -10.02 0.70
N ASN A 155 1.09 -10.71 -0.28
CA ASN A 155 0.65 -10.74 -1.68
C ASN A 155 0.49 -9.32 -2.27
N VAL A 156 1.55 -8.52 -2.15
CA VAL A 156 1.64 -7.16 -2.66
C VAL A 156 2.93 -6.97 -3.46
N PRO A 157 3.03 -5.98 -4.35
CA PRO A 157 4.25 -5.69 -5.07
C PRO A 157 5.42 -5.35 -4.12
N LEU A 158 6.63 -5.78 -4.47
CA LEU A 158 7.87 -5.40 -3.77
C LEU A 158 7.96 -3.89 -3.47
N PRO A 159 7.75 -2.98 -4.45
CA PRO A 159 7.85 -1.55 -4.17
C PRO A 159 6.77 -1.02 -3.22
N PHE A 160 5.59 -1.63 -3.19
CA PHE A 160 4.55 -1.27 -2.21
C PHE A 160 5.00 -1.64 -0.79
N MET A 161 5.55 -2.85 -0.60
CA MET A 161 6.03 -3.29 0.71
C MET A 161 7.24 -2.48 1.18
N ASP A 162 8.17 -2.17 0.28
CA ASP A 162 9.31 -1.30 0.56
C ASP A 162 8.84 0.07 1.11
N ALA A 163 7.94 0.73 0.38
CA ALA A 163 7.37 2.01 0.80
C ALA A 163 6.59 1.89 2.13
N ARG A 164 5.86 0.79 2.35
CA ARG A 164 5.17 0.52 3.62
C ARG A 164 6.13 0.38 4.81
N LEU A 165 7.24 -0.32 4.64
CA LEU A 165 8.25 -0.48 5.68
C LEU A 165 9.02 0.81 5.95
N MET A 166 9.29 1.60 4.90
CA MET A 166 9.84 2.95 5.06
C MET A 166 8.92 3.85 5.88
N LEU A 167 7.62 3.81 5.60
CA LEU A 167 6.62 4.53 6.39
C LEU A 167 6.63 4.08 7.87
N LEU A 168 6.64 2.76 8.11
CA LEU A 168 6.67 2.22 9.47
C LEU A 168 7.95 2.63 10.22
N THR A 169 9.11 2.59 9.58
CA THR A 169 10.37 3.03 10.21
C THR A 169 10.35 4.52 10.50
N GLN A 170 9.80 5.37 9.63
CA GLN A 170 9.64 6.80 9.90
C GLN A 170 8.74 7.07 11.11
N ASP A 171 7.65 6.32 11.25
CA ASP A 171 6.71 6.43 12.39
C ASP A 171 7.35 5.97 13.71
N VAL A 172 8.15 4.89 13.67
CA VAL A 172 8.85 4.35 14.85
C VAL A 172 10.00 5.25 15.30
N TYR A 173 10.78 5.79 14.36
CA TYR A 173 11.97 6.59 14.66
C TYR A 173 11.73 8.10 14.72
N GLY A 174 10.49 8.55 14.58
CA GLY A 174 10.09 9.95 14.79
C GLY A 174 10.99 10.93 14.01
N LEU A 175 10.82 10.97 12.69
CA LEU A 175 11.48 11.93 11.77
C LEU A 175 13.02 11.85 11.73
N SER A 176 13.56 10.97 10.87
CA SER A 176 14.77 11.27 10.08
C SER A 176 14.92 10.33 8.88
N ALA A 177 15.48 10.86 7.79
CA ALA A 177 15.98 10.17 6.60
C ALA A 177 14.96 9.68 5.54
N TRP A 178 14.38 10.62 4.79
CA TRP A 178 14.18 10.42 3.34
C TRP A 178 15.52 10.67 2.64
N THR A 179 16.55 9.89 2.98
CA THR A 179 17.87 9.97 2.34
C THR A 179 18.42 8.57 2.20
N GLY A 180 18.26 8.01 1.01
CA GLY A 180 19.07 6.87 0.59
C GLY A 180 18.30 5.59 0.34
N HIS A 181 17.45 5.58 -0.69
CA HIS A 181 17.51 4.52 -1.70
C HIS A 181 17.35 5.24 -3.05
N SER A 182 18.49 5.72 -3.57
CA SER A 182 18.61 6.22 -4.94
C SER A 182 18.42 5.04 -5.89
N GLY A 183 17.16 4.73 -6.21
CA GLY A 183 16.81 3.87 -7.33
C GLY A 183 17.08 4.63 -8.61
N ASP A 184 17.89 4.03 -9.49
CA ASP A 184 18.28 4.61 -10.76
C ASP A 184 17.07 5.19 -11.50
N MET A 185 17.14 6.49 -11.81
CA MET A 185 16.12 7.13 -12.62
C MET A 185 16.24 6.60 -14.05
N ILE A 186 15.27 5.80 -14.49
CA ILE A 186 15.27 5.30 -15.86
C ILE A 186 15.01 6.46 -16.82
N ARG A 187 15.87 6.58 -17.83
CA ARG A 187 15.68 7.49 -18.95
C ARG A 187 14.57 6.93 -19.84
N GLU A 188 13.63 7.79 -20.22
CA GLU A 188 12.33 7.48 -20.86
C GLU A 188 12.46 6.65 -22.17
N CYS A 189 12.67 5.34 -22.04
CA CYS A 189 12.54 4.35 -23.11
C CYS A 189 11.38 3.43 -22.71
N THR A 190 10.23 3.56 -23.37
CA THR A 190 9.00 2.81 -23.06
C THR A 190 9.03 1.35 -23.49
N GLU A 191 10.11 0.88 -24.12
CA GLU A 191 10.18 -0.42 -24.80
C GLU A 191 10.71 -1.56 -23.91
N ASP A 192 11.21 -1.27 -22.70
CA ASP A 192 11.97 -2.24 -21.89
C ASP A 192 11.23 -2.75 -20.62
N TYR A 193 9.93 -2.47 -20.43
CA TYR A 193 9.21 -2.86 -19.20
C TYR A 193 7.76 -3.33 -19.45
N ASP A 194 7.25 -4.18 -18.55
CA ASP A 194 5.93 -4.81 -18.68
C ASP A 194 4.79 -3.86 -18.25
N TYR A 195 4.98 -3.21 -17.10
CA TYR A 195 4.04 -2.23 -16.54
C TYR A 195 4.76 -1.28 -15.58
N SER A 196 4.10 -0.17 -15.23
CA SER A 196 4.57 0.72 -14.16
C SER A 196 3.66 0.64 -12.94
N TYR A 197 4.24 0.87 -11.78
CA TYR A 197 3.55 0.88 -10.50
C TYR A 197 3.68 2.26 -9.86
N ARG A 198 2.56 2.95 -9.60
CA ARG A 198 2.58 4.30 -9.01
C ARG A 198 3.25 4.25 -7.65
N HIS A 199 4.17 5.19 -7.40
CA HIS A 199 4.80 5.27 -6.09
C HIS A 199 3.74 5.69 -5.05
N PRO A 200 3.49 4.88 -4.02
CA PRO A 200 2.32 5.08 -3.17
C PRO A 200 2.44 6.32 -2.28
N LEU A 201 3.63 6.88 -2.08
CA LEU A 201 3.81 8.10 -1.28
C LEU A 201 4.24 9.33 -2.10
N ASP A 202 4.52 9.16 -3.39
CA ASP A 202 5.04 10.22 -4.28
C ASP A 202 4.33 10.11 -5.62
N GLU A 203 3.29 10.92 -5.78
CA GLU A 203 2.45 10.98 -6.98
C GLU A 203 3.21 11.32 -8.26
N THR A 204 4.42 11.88 -8.14
CA THR A 204 5.26 12.29 -9.27
C THR A 204 6.12 11.15 -9.78
N LEU A 205 6.17 10.03 -9.07
CA LEU A 205 7.02 8.89 -9.38
C LEU A 205 6.20 7.63 -9.66
N GLU A 206 6.78 6.76 -10.48
CA GLU A 206 6.34 5.38 -10.62
C GLU A 206 7.55 4.46 -10.76
N TYR A 207 7.42 3.27 -10.18
CA TYR A 207 8.35 2.17 -10.38
C TYR A 207 8.09 1.56 -11.75
N VAL A 208 9.16 1.21 -12.44
CA VAL A 208 9.13 0.52 -13.73
C VAL A 208 9.42 -0.95 -13.47
N ILE A 209 8.55 -1.85 -13.94
CA ILE A 209 8.63 -3.28 -13.62
C ILE A 209 8.82 -4.11 -14.89
N TYR A 210 9.79 -5.03 -14.86
CA TYR A 210 10.06 -5.99 -15.93
C TYR A 210 10.29 -7.39 -15.36
N ASN A 211 9.58 -8.38 -15.88
CA ASN A 211 9.51 -9.74 -15.38
C ASN A 211 9.26 -9.83 -13.86
N GLY A 212 8.50 -8.89 -13.31
CA GLY A 212 8.19 -8.81 -11.88
C GLY A 212 9.26 -8.15 -11.01
N GLU A 213 10.39 -7.70 -11.58
CA GLU A 213 11.45 -7.00 -10.85
C GLU A 213 11.40 -5.48 -11.12
N ILE A 214 11.79 -4.69 -10.11
CA ILE A 214 11.91 -3.24 -10.26
C ILE A 214 13.16 -2.93 -11.11
N LEU A 215 12.95 -2.35 -12.29
CA LEU A 215 14.04 -1.81 -13.10
C LEU A 215 14.55 -0.46 -12.57
N GLY A 216 13.68 0.34 -11.95
CA GLY A 216 14.02 1.66 -11.44
C GLY A 216 12.80 2.56 -11.23
N LEU A 217 13.06 3.84 -10.93
CA LEU A 217 12.02 4.87 -10.78
C LEU A 217 12.00 5.77 -12.01
N ARG A 218 10.83 6.32 -12.33
CA ARG A 218 10.72 7.41 -13.31
C ARG A 218 9.74 8.47 -12.85
N LYS A 219 9.91 9.69 -13.36
CA LYS A 219 8.89 10.74 -13.20
C LYS A 219 7.71 10.44 -14.10
N ARG A 220 6.50 10.52 -13.54
CA ARG A 220 5.27 10.51 -14.33
C ARG A 220 5.25 11.73 -15.24
N LYS A 221 4.86 11.53 -16.51
CA LYS A 221 4.52 12.67 -17.38
C LYS A 221 3.37 13.40 -16.72
N SER A 222 3.57 14.69 -16.42
CA SER A 222 2.47 15.55 -15.99
C SER A 222 1.44 15.54 -17.11
N VAL A 223 0.32 14.86 -16.90
CA VAL A 223 -0.87 15.11 -17.70
C VAL A 223 -1.35 16.48 -17.26
N TRP A 224 -0.86 17.53 -17.93
CA TRP A 224 -1.54 18.81 -17.88
C TRP A 224 -2.93 18.57 -18.46
N PRO A 225 -4.02 18.89 -17.75
CA PRO A 225 -5.31 18.97 -18.41
C PRO A 225 -5.22 20.07 -19.48
N LEU A 226 -5.72 19.77 -20.67
CA LEU A 226 -6.05 20.76 -21.69
C LEU A 226 -7.11 21.73 -21.14
#